data_AF-A0A1C4UJY4-F1
#
_entry.id   AF-A0A1C4UJY4-F1
#
_cell.length_a   1.000
_cell.length_b   1.000
_cell.length_c   1.000
_cell.angle_alpha   90.00
_cell.angle_beta   90.00
_cell.angle_gamma   90.00
#
_symmetry.space_group_name_H-M   'P 1'
#
loop_
_entity.id
_entity.type
_entity.pdbx_description
1 polymer ?
#
loop_
_entity_poly.entity_id
_entity_poly.type
_entity_poly.pdbx_seq_one_letter_code
_entity_poly.pdbx_strand_id
1 'polypeptide(L)'
;MNRTRKLGISTAAALTMATGMALLASATPAQAAPNCQTGGQIGQDGGSGWASCTGVTSARVQIRCQDSGGNQGVVSGNWVGPGSISSARCQAGTWLVTVTYQYQV
;
A
#
# COMPACT_ATOMS: atom_id res chain seq x y z
N MET A 1 45.87 11.83 -52.25
CA MET A 1 46.56 11.64 -50.96
C MET A 1 45.83 12.43 -49.89
N ASN A 2 45.52 11.78 -48.76
CA ASN A 2 45.30 12.36 -47.43
C ASN A 2 44.25 13.47 -47.25
N ARG A 3 43.47 13.55 -46.18
CA ARG A 3 43.21 12.73 -44.99
C ARG A 3 42.07 13.50 -44.29
N THR A 4 41.05 12.77 -43.82
CA THR A 4 40.58 12.84 -42.40
C THR A 4 39.97 14.18 -41.93
N ARG A 5 38.82 14.29 -41.25
CA ARG A 5 37.76 13.41 -40.73
C ARG A 5 36.71 14.36 -40.12
N LYS A 6 35.53 13.79 -39.83
CA LYS A 6 34.63 14.07 -38.69
C LYS A 6 33.54 15.15 -38.84
N LEU A 7 32.32 14.60 -38.90
CA LEU A 7 31.12 14.92 -38.12
C LEU A 7 30.23 16.08 -38.62
N GLY A 8 29.37 15.78 -39.60
CA GLY A 8 28.05 16.42 -39.73
C GLY A 8 27.21 16.09 -38.49
N ILE A 9 26.69 17.07 -37.76
CA ILE A 9 25.50 17.89 -38.04
C ILE A 9 24.23 17.03 -38.17
N SER A 10 23.57 16.99 -37.02
CA SER A 10 22.17 17.33 -36.79
C SER A 10 21.06 16.59 -37.54
N THR A 11 20.22 15.97 -36.70
CA THR A 11 18.75 16.02 -36.72
C THR A 11 18.06 15.74 -38.05
N ALA A 12 17.42 14.59 -38.13
CA ALA A 12 16.06 14.53 -38.65
C ALA A 12 15.39 13.26 -38.14
N ALA A 13 14.25 13.44 -37.50
CA ALA A 13 13.32 12.37 -37.24
C ALA A 13 12.92 11.70 -38.56
N ALA A 14 12.95 10.37 -38.61
CA ALA A 14 12.21 9.61 -39.60
C ALA A 14 11.90 8.22 -39.02
N LEU A 15 10.62 7.92 -38.98
CA LEU A 15 10.07 6.61 -38.68
C LEU A 15 10.64 5.56 -39.65
N THR A 16 11.16 4.47 -39.12
CA THR A 16 11.35 3.23 -39.88
C THR A 16 10.95 2.05 -39.00
N MET A 17 9.96 1.31 -39.47
CA MET A 17 9.41 0.14 -38.80
C MET A 17 10.33 -1.06 -38.97
N ALA A 18 10.25 -1.96 -37.98
CA ALA A 18 10.51 -3.40 -38.03
C ALA A 18 11.98 -3.87 -38.10
N THR A 19 12.50 -4.40 -36.98
CA THR A 19 12.72 -5.85 -36.74
C THR A 19 13.66 -6.07 -35.55
N GLY A 20 13.23 -6.88 -34.57
CA GLY A 20 14.07 -7.45 -33.51
C GLY A 20 14.56 -6.43 -32.46
N MET A 21 14.34 -6.58 -31.16
CA MET A 21 14.07 -7.74 -30.34
C MET A 21 12.98 -7.32 -29.35
N ALA A 22 12.00 -8.19 -29.13
CA ALA A 22 11.19 -8.07 -27.94
C ALA A 22 12.17 -8.17 -26.76
N LEU A 23 12.53 -7.02 -26.19
CA LEU A 23 13.03 -6.94 -24.84
C LEU A 23 11.93 -7.57 -24.02
N LEU A 24 12.06 -8.87 -23.75
CA LEU A 24 11.39 -9.54 -22.66
C LEU A 24 11.95 -8.89 -21.39
N ALA A 25 11.56 -7.64 -21.15
CA ALA A 25 11.51 -7.09 -19.82
C ALA A 25 10.72 -8.13 -19.04
N SER A 26 11.38 -8.77 -18.10
CA SER A 26 10.73 -9.66 -17.14
C SER A 26 9.51 -8.89 -16.63
N ALA A 27 8.33 -9.28 -17.11
CA ALA A 27 7.08 -8.79 -16.58
C ALA A 27 7.10 -9.24 -15.13
N THR A 28 7.56 -8.35 -14.25
CA THR A 28 7.33 -8.50 -12.82
C THR A 28 5.85 -8.79 -12.71
N PRO A 29 5.45 -9.95 -12.14
CA PRO A 29 4.04 -10.27 -12.02
C PRO A 29 3.40 -9.04 -11.38
N ALA A 30 2.44 -8.43 -12.07
CA ALA A 30 1.70 -7.31 -11.51
C ALA A 30 1.04 -7.85 -10.25
N GLN A 31 1.66 -7.61 -9.08
CA GLN A 31 1.08 -8.06 -7.82
C GLN A 31 -0.27 -7.38 -7.73
N ALA A 32 -1.33 -8.19 -7.61
CA ALA A 32 -2.68 -7.66 -7.46
C ALA A 32 -2.65 -6.64 -6.32
N ALA A 33 -3.14 -5.42 -6.60
CA ALA A 33 -3.16 -4.37 -5.59
C ALA A 33 -3.87 -4.90 -4.33
N PRO A 34 -3.31 -4.67 -3.13
CA PRO A 34 -3.88 -5.20 -1.91
C PRO A 34 -5.30 -4.69 -1.72
N ASN A 35 -6.22 -5.59 -1.37
CA ASN A 35 -7.62 -5.26 -1.10
C ASN A 35 -7.88 -5.38 0.39
N CYS A 36 -8.18 -4.26 1.05
CA CYS A 36 -8.38 -4.19 2.49
C CYS A 36 -9.77 -3.69 2.82
N GLN A 37 -10.44 -4.41 3.72
CA GLN A 37 -11.71 -4.03 4.32
C GLN A 37 -11.48 -3.70 5.80
N THR A 38 -12.21 -2.69 6.29
CA THR A 38 -12.18 -2.31 7.70
C THR A 38 -13.60 -2.10 8.23
N GLY A 39 -13.74 -2.23 9.54
CA GLY A 39 -14.98 -1.90 10.24
C GLY A 39 -14.71 -1.63 11.71
N GLY A 40 -15.65 -1.00 12.40
CA GLY A 40 -15.53 -0.75 13.82
C GLY A 40 -16.69 0.02 14.43
N GLN A 41 -16.69 0.06 15.75
CA GLN A 41 -17.69 0.69 16.60
C GLN A 41 -17.30 2.14 16.90
N ILE A 42 -17.34 3.01 15.89
CA ILE A 42 -16.94 4.42 16.05
C ILE A 42 -17.82 5.11 17.10
N GLY A 43 -17.20 5.89 17.99
CA GLY A 43 -17.86 6.66 19.05
C GLY A 43 -18.30 5.85 20.27
N GLN A 44 -18.09 4.52 20.29
CA GLN A 44 -18.44 3.70 21.45
C GLN A 44 -17.30 3.65 22.47
N ASP A 45 -17.62 3.77 23.76
CA ASP A 45 -16.68 3.54 24.86
C ASP A 45 -16.15 2.10 24.82
N GLY A 46 -14.82 1.95 24.88
CA GLY A 46 -14.17 0.66 24.69
C GLY A 46 -14.37 0.07 23.28
N GLY A 47 -14.77 0.89 22.31
CA GLY A 47 -15.10 0.48 20.95
C GLY A 47 -13.97 -0.31 20.28
N SER A 48 -14.35 -1.29 19.47
CA SER A 48 -13.41 -2.14 18.74
C SER A 48 -13.43 -1.87 17.24
N GLY A 49 -12.29 -2.13 16.60
CA GLY A 49 -12.14 -2.07 15.16
C GLY A 49 -11.40 -3.30 14.63
N TRP A 50 -11.62 -3.58 13.36
CA TRP A 50 -11.03 -4.70 12.67
C TRP A 50 -10.63 -4.36 11.23
N ALA A 51 -9.68 -5.13 10.70
CA ALA A 51 -9.25 -5.07 9.30
C ALA A 51 -9.02 -6.49 8.77
N SER A 52 -9.33 -6.71 7.50
CA SER A 52 -8.95 -7.90 6.74
C SER A 52 -8.43 -7.47 5.37
N CYS A 53 -7.27 -8.00 4.98
CA CYS A 53 -6.60 -7.64 3.74
C CYS A 53 -6.22 -8.89 2.94
N THR A 54 -6.40 -8.85 1.63
CA THR A 54 -5.89 -9.86 0.68
C THR A 54 -4.89 -9.20 -0.28
N GLY A 55 -4.06 -10.01 -0.96
CA GLY A 55 -2.97 -9.48 -1.80
C GLY A 55 -1.78 -8.95 -1.00
N VAL A 56 -1.60 -9.41 0.24
CA VAL A 56 -0.54 -9.01 1.19
C VAL A 56 0.05 -10.27 1.86
N THR A 57 1.30 -10.19 2.34
CA THR A 57 1.88 -11.25 3.19
C THR A 57 1.29 -11.23 4.59
N SER A 58 1.10 -10.04 5.15
CA SER A 58 0.50 -9.85 6.45
C SER A 58 -0.19 -8.49 6.54
N ALA A 59 -1.20 -8.39 7.39
CA ALA A 59 -1.86 -7.13 7.72
C ALA A 59 -2.22 -7.04 9.20
N ARG A 60 -2.42 -5.82 9.69
CA ARG A 60 -3.00 -5.57 11.02
C ARG A 60 -3.91 -4.35 10.99
N VAL A 61 -4.91 -4.36 11.87
CA VAL A 61 -5.70 -3.15 12.13
C VAL A 61 -4.91 -2.18 12.98
N GLN A 62 -5.08 -0.88 12.72
CA GLN A 62 -4.70 0.18 13.64
C GLN A 62 -5.93 1.02 13.94
N ILE A 63 -6.22 1.20 15.22
CA ILE A 63 -7.34 2.02 15.66
C ILE A 63 -6.83 3.23 16.42
N ARG A 64 -7.54 4.35 16.29
CA ARG A 64 -7.30 5.55 17.07
C ARG A 64 -8.38 5.68 18.13
N CYS A 65 -7.96 5.78 19.39
CA CYS A 65 -8.82 5.92 20.54
C CYS A 65 -8.65 7.32 21.13
N GLN A 66 -9.71 7.91 21.67
CA GLN A 66 -9.70 9.22 22.31
C GLN A 66 -10.42 9.20 23.65
N ASP A 67 -9.89 9.89 24.65
CA ASP A 67 -10.54 10.11 25.95
C ASP A 67 -11.32 11.44 26.00
N SER A 68 -12.09 11.64 27.08
CA SER A 68 -12.91 12.84 27.33
C SER A 68 -12.14 14.16 27.38
N GLY A 69 -10.85 14.13 27.71
CA GLY A 69 -9.94 15.28 27.65
C GLY A 69 -9.38 15.53 26.25
N GLY A 70 -9.70 14.69 25.27
CA GLY A 70 -9.30 14.81 23.88
C GLY A 70 -7.94 14.18 23.56
N ASN A 71 -7.24 13.56 24.51
CA ASN A 71 -5.97 12.89 24.21
C ASN A 71 -6.23 11.66 23.34
N GLN A 72 -5.31 11.39 22.41
CA GLN A 72 -5.47 10.35 21.41
C GLN A 72 -4.35 9.33 21.49
N GLY A 73 -4.70 8.05 21.48
CA GLY A 73 -3.79 6.91 21.43
C GLY A 73 -4.03 6.07 20.17
N VAL A 74 -2.99 5.39 19.71
CA VAL A 74 -3.12 4.38 18.63
C VAL A 74 -2.93 3.00 19.23
N VAL A 75 -3.91 2.13 19.03
CA VAL A 75 -3.84 0.72 19.42
C VAL A 75 -3.78 -0.11 18.14
N SER A 76 -2.86 -1.07 18.08
CA SER A 76 -2.71 -1.95 16.91
C SER A 76 -3.09 -3.39 17.28
N GLY A 77 -3.75 -4.07 16.35
CA GLY A 77 -3.98 -5.51 16.46
C GLY A 77 -2.72 -6.30 16.13
N ASN A 78 -2.84 -7.63 16.22
CA ASN A 78 -1.77 -8.53 15.79
C ASN A 78 -1.64 -8.53 14.26
N TRP A 79 -0.42 -8.77 13.78
CA TRP A 79 -0.20 -9.12 12.38
C TRP A 79 -0.83 -10.48 12.10
N VAL A 80 -1.66 -10.53 11.06
CA VAL A 80 -2.35 -11.74 10.60
C VAL A 80 -2.05 -11.96 9.12
N GLY A 81 -2.19 -13.21 8.67
CA GLY A 81 -2.01 -13.56 7.26
C GLY A 81 -3.13 -13.02 6.36
N PRO A 82 -3.01 -13.19 5.04
CA PRO A 82 -3.99 -12.71 4.07
C PRO A 82 -5.38 -13.29 4.34
N GLY A 83 -6.40 -12.45 4.18
CA GLY A 83 -7.82 -12.76 4.40
C GLY A 83 -8.23 -12.92 5.86
N SER A 84 -7.27 -12.98 6.79
CA SER A 84 -7.56 -13.12 8.22
C SER A 84 -7.94 -11.77 8.83
N ILE A 85 -8.80 -11.82 9.85
CA ILE A 85 -9.24 -10.62 10.56
C ILE A 85 -8.26 -10.29 11.69
N SER A 86 -7.67 -9.09 11.64
CA SER A 86 -6.96 -8.47 12.76
C SER A 86 -7.92 -7.54 13.49
N SER A 87 -7.96 -7.60 14.81
CA SER A 87 -8.83 -6.76 15.64
C SER A 87 -8.06 -6.09 16.78
N ALA A 88 -8.55 -4.93 17.19
CA ALA A 88 -8.06 -4.16 18.32
C ALA A 88 -9.24 -3.48 19.02
N ARG A 89 -9.07 -3.11 20.28
CA ARG A 89 -10.08 -2.39 21.06
C ARG A 89 -9.48 -1.23 21.83
N CYS A 90 -10.27 -0.17 21.97
CA CYS A 90 -9.95 0.92 22.87
C CYS A 90 -10.05 0.44 24.34
N GLN A 91 -9.35 1.12 25.23
CA GLN A 91 -9.50 0.88 26.66
C GLN A 91 -10.83 1.49 27.15
N ALA A 92 -11.33 1.00 28.28
CA ALA A 92 -12.51 1.60 28.92
C ALA A 92 -12.21 3.06 29.29
N GLY A 93 -13.18 3.96 29.09
CA GLY A 93 -12.98 5.41 29.23
C GLY A 93 -12.40 6.09 27.99
N THR A 94 -12.20 5.35 26.89
CA THR A 94 -11.81 5.90 25.59
C THR A 94 -12.73 5.37 24.51
N TRP A 95 -13.04 6.19 23.50
CA TRP A 95 -13.86 5.78 22.37
C TRP A 95 -13.05 5.66 21.09
N LEU A 96 -13.54 4.81 20.20
CA LEU A 96 -12.95 4.61 18.88
C LEU A 96 -13.26 5.80 17.97
N VAL A 97 -12.24 6.42 17.38
CA VAL A 97 -12.35 7.57 16.48
C VAL A 97 -12.16 7.16 15.02
N THR A 98 -11.20 6.27 14.76
CA THR A 98 -10.85 5.88 13.39
C THR A 98 -10.32 4.45 13.36
N VAL A 99 -10.59 3.75 12.28
CA VAL A 99 -10.03 2.44 11.96
C VAL A 99 -9.23 2.57 10.67
N THR A 100 -7.97 2.14 10.71
CA THR A 100 -7.06 2.06 9.56
C THR A 100 -6.37 0.69 9.57
N TYR A 101 -5.47 0.46 8.63
CA TYR A 101 -4.73 -0.79 8.52
C TYR A 101 -3.28 -0.54 8.11
N GLN A 102 -2.42 -1.49 8.46
CA GLN A 102 -1.07 -1.61 7.92
C GLN A 102 -0.91 -2.97 7.26
N TYR A 103 -0.12 -3.05 6.20
CA TYR A 103 0.16 -4.29 5.50
C TYR A 103 1.63 -4.40 5.07
N GLN A 104 2.04 -5.63 4.76
CA GLN A 104 3.33 -5.98 4.19
C GLN A 104 3.10 -6.80 2.91
N VAL A 105 3.90 -6.56 1.86
CA VAL A 105 3.85 -7.26 0.56
C VAL A 105 5.14 -8.02 0.28
#